data_AF-A0A8C3XJ87-F1
#
_entry.id   AF-A0A8C3XJ87-F1
#
_cell.length_a   1.000
_cell.length_b   1.000
_cell.length_c   1.000
_cell.angle_alpha   90.00
_cell.angle_beta   90.00
_cell.angle_gamma   90.00
#
_symmetry.space_group_name_H-M   'P 1'
#
loop_
_entity.id
_entity.type
_entity.pdbx_description
1 polymer ?
#
loop_
_entity_poly.entity_id
_entity_poly.type
_entity_poly.pdbx_seq_one_letter_code
_entity_poly.pdbx_strand_id
1 'polypeptide(L)'
;MLPRKRKRLTPLNAVQSKPGFSPADTSGNLTVVLDRNSSPVSSKYFSEEPRTSSQLGTDFFNQPCISLAKSFLGQILVHKLPDGTELRGRIVETEAYLGGEDAASHSKGGKQTSRNAAMFMKPGTLYVYQIYGIYFCMNVSSQGEGAAVLLRSLEPLQGLDTMRQLRSAQRKGSAKPLKDWQLCNGPSKLCQALAINKSFDQKDLAHDTAVWMEPSSEAPGEQALVTAARIGVSYGGEWAQKPLRFYIRGNKCVSVVDKKVEREQATAE
;
A
#
# COMPACT_ATOMS: atom_id res chain seq x y z
N MET A 1 -47.64 -25.14 15.58
CA MET A 1 -47.96 -23.96 16.42
C MET A 1 -47.02 -22.81 16.05
N LEU A 2 -47.63 -21.72 15.60
CA LEU A 2 -47.22 -20.32 15.37
C LEU A 2 -45.73 -19.89 15.37
N PRO A 3 -45.27 -19.19 14.30
CA PRO A 3 -43.99 -18.47 14.23
C PRO A 3 -44.07 -17.06 14.85
N ARG A 4 -42.99 -16.61 15.50
CA ARG A 4 -42.87 -15.25 16.07
C ARG A 4 -42.45 -14.22 15.02
N LYS A 5 -43.21 -13.13 14.95
CA LYS A 5 -43.23 -12.05 13.95
C LYS A 5 -42.03 -11.09 14.04
N ARG A 6 -41.51 -10.70 12.87
CA ARG A 6 -40.69 -9.49 12.63
C ARG A 6 -41.55 -8.23 12.89
N LYS A 7 -41.00 -7.24 13.60
CA LYS A 7 -41.55 -5.87 13.66
C LYS A 7 -40.81 -4.98 12.66
N ARG A 8 -41.55 -4.44 11.68
CA ARG A 8 -41.16 -3.24 10.91
C ARG A 8 -41.82 -2.04 11.58
N LEU A 9 -41.10 -0.92 11.70
CA LEU A 9 -41.67 0.39 12.01
C LEU A 9 -41.50 1.29 10.79
N THR A 10 -42.59 1.99 10.49
CA THR A 10 -42.88 2.88 9.35
C THR A 10 -42.29 4.28 9.53
N PRO A 11 -42.15 5.07 8.44
CA PRO A 11 -41.50 6.38 8.44
C PRO A 11 -42.45 7.50 8.92
N LEU A 12 -41.88 8.54 9.54
CA LEU A 12 -42.59 9.78 9.87
C LEU A 12 -42.45 10.79 8.74
N ASN A 13 -43.57 11.16 8.14
CA ASN A 13 -43.72 12.33 7.27
C ASN A 13 -44.45 13.45 8.01
N ALA A 14 -43.92 14.66 7.80
CA ALA A 14 -44.58 15.97 7.63
C ALA A 14 -45.64 16.45 8.64
N VAL A 15 -45.38 17.64 9.18
CA VAL A 15 -46.41 18.62 9.58
C VAL A 15 -46.10 19.97 8.90
N GLN A 16 -47.14 20.48 8.22
CA GLN A 16 -47.30 21.78 7.54
C GLN A 16 -47.26 22.94 8.57
N SER A 17 -46.98 24.20 8.26
CA SER A 17 -47.75 25.09 7.37
C SER A 17 -47.07 26.47 7.18
N LYS A 18 -47.38 27.13 6.06
CA LYS A 18 -47.06 28.54 5.72
C LYS A 18 -48.00 29.53 6.46
N PRO A 19 -47.77 30.86 6.44
CA PRO A 19 -47.98 31.76 5.28
C PRO A 19 -46.72 32.63 5.01
N GLY A 20 -46.39 33.16 3.84
CA GLY A 20 -47.18 33.69 2.73
C GLY A 20 -46.81 35.18 2.57
N PHE A 21 -45.98 35.54 1.58
CA PHE A 21 -45.98 36.84 0.88
C PHE A 21 -45.01 36.75 -0.33
N SER A 22 -45.42 37.31 -1.47
CA SER A 22 -44.61 37.46 -2.70
C SER A 22 -44.64 38.94 -3.14
N PRO A 23 -43.99 39.31 -4.25
CA PRO A 23 -42.66 39.92 -4.30
C PRO A 23 -42.72 41.42 -4.66
N ALA A 24 -41.65 42.16 -4.41
CA ALA A 24 -41.44 43.48 -5.01
C ALA A 24 -39.99 43.61 -5.49
N ASP A 25 -39.85 43.75 -6.80
CA ASP A 25 -38.67 44.34 -7.45
C ASP A 25 -38.37 45.70 -6.83
N THR A 26 -37.12 45.97 -6.51
CA THR A 26 -36.54 47.31 -6.65
C THR A 26 -35.03 47.20 -6.76
N SER A 27 -34.56 47.61 -7.94
CA SER A 27 -33.22 48.06 -8.27
C SER A 27 -32.43 48.64 -7.08
N GLY A 28 -31.33 47.99 -6.74
CA GLY A 28 -30.31 48.52 -5.83
C GLY A 28 -28.95 47.94 -6.21
N ASN A 29 -28.15 48.74 -6.92
CA ASN A 29 -26.75 48.46 -7.20
C ASN A 29 -25.99 48.25 -5.87
N LEU A 30 -25.58 47.01 -5.59
CA LEU A 30 -24.59 46.72 -4.56
C LEU A 30 -23.21 46.83 -5.20
N THR A 31 -22.60 48.01 -5.05
CA THR A 31 -21.19 48.25 -5.32
C THR A 31 -20.37 47.40 -4.34
N VAL A 32 -19.76 46.31 -4.84
CA VAL A 32 -18.77 45.53 -4.10
C VAL A 32 -17.49 46.36 -4.04
N VAL A 33 -17.26 47.00 -2.89
CA VAL A 33 -15.94 47.56 -2.56
C VAL A 33 -15.04 46.39 -2.20
N LEU A 34 -14.17 45.98 -3.11
CA LEU A 34 -13.09 45.04 -2.83
C LEU A 34 -12.05 45.74 -1.96
N ASP A 35 -12.14 45.54 -0.65
CA ASP A 35 -11.03 45.90 0.24
C ASP A 35 -9.89 44.90 0.02
N ARG A 36 -8.80 45.37 -0.58
CA ARG A 36 -7.67 44.57 -1.09
C ARG A 36 -6.62 44.23 -0.03
N ASN A 37 -6.98 44.17 1.26
CA ASN A 37 -5.96 44.02 2.31
C ASN A 37 -6.39 43.19 3.54
N SER A 38 -6.95 42.00 3.34
CA SER A 38 -7.08 41.02 4.42
C SER A 38 -6.30 39.73 4.13
N SER A 39 -5.12 39.64 4.73
CA SER A 39 -4.41 38.36 4.90
C SER A 39 -5.29 37.41 5.74
N PRO A 40 -5.28 36.10 5.47
CA PRO A 40 -6.10 35.16 6.25
C PRO A 40 -5.59 35.10 7.69
N VAL A 41 -6.49 35.38 8.63
CA VAL A 41 -6.23 35.28 10.07
C VAL A 41 -6.16 33.80 10.45
N SER A 42 -4.96 33.28 10.73
CA SER A 42 -4.81 31.94 11.30
C SER A 42 -5.38 31.93 12.73
N SER A 43 -6.32 31.04 13.00
CA SER A 43 -6.87 30.84 14.34
C SER A 43 -5.80 30.34 15.30
N LYS A 44 -5.67 30.96 16.49
CA LYS A 44 -4.79 30.50 17.58
C LYS A 44 -5.14 29.12 18.15
N TYR A 45 -6.30 28.57 17.77
CA TYR A 45 -6.75 27.22 18.15
C TYR A 45 -6.52 26.19 17.04
N PHE A 46 -6.07 26.62 15.86
CA PHE A 46 -5.59 25.76 14.78
C PHE A 46 -4.09 26.03 14.62
N SER A 47 -3.28 25.39 15.47
CA SER A 47 -1.91 25.09 15.11
C SER A 47 -1.95 23.98 14.07
N GLU A 48 -2.01 24.32 12.78
CA GLU A 48 -1.48 23.39 11.80
C GLU A 48 0.02 23.32 12.05
N GLU A 49 0.43 22.32 12.82
CA GLU A 49 1.83 21.85 12.78
C GLU A 49 2.17 21.69 11.29
N PRO A 50 3.26 22.31 10.80
CA PRO A 50 3.62 22.19 9.41
C PRO A 50 3.81 20.70 9.13
N ARG A 51 2.94 20.11 8.29
CA ARG A 51 3.10 18.74 7.81
C ARG A 51 4.37 18.69 6.97
N THR A 52 5.50 18.52 7.64
CA THR A 52 6.78 18.03 7.10
C THR A 52 6.67 16.53 6.85
N SER A 53 5.52 16.06 6.38
CA SER A 53 5.26 14.63 6.24
C SER A 53 6.05 14.12 5.05
N SER A 54 7.22 13.55 5.33
CA SER A 54 7.92 12.66 4.41
C SER A 54 7.10 11.40 4.11
N GLN A 55 5.91 11.18 4.70
CA GLN A 55 5.05 10.03 4.42
C GLN A 55 4.11 10.26 3.22
N LEU A 56 3.99 9.24 2.36
CA LEU A 56 3.03 9.14 1.28
C LEU A 56 1.60 9.00 1.84
N GLY A 57 0.69 9.85 1.38
CA GLY A 57 -0.70 9.88 1.84
C GLY A 57 -1.64 8.95 1.07
N THR A 58 -2.91 8.95 1.47
CA THR A 58 -4.00 8.11 0.90
C THR A 58 -4.08 8.16 -0.62
N ASP A 59 -3.91 9.35 -1.21
CA ASP A 59 -4.03 9.55 -2.67
C ASP A 59 -2.99 8.74 -3.45
N PHE A 60 -1.80 8.57 -2.89
CA PHE A 60 -0.76 7.74 -3.51
C PHE A 60 -1.20 6.27 -3.59
N PHE A 61 -1.89 5.74 -2.58
CA PHE A 61 -2.32 4.34 -2.57
C PHE A 61 -3.57 4.09 -3.40
N ASN A 62 -4.40 5.12 -3.64
CA ASN A 62 -5.65 5.02 -4.39
C ASN A 62 -5.43 4.99 -5.91
N GLN A 63 -4.69 3.99 -6.38
CA GLN A 63 -4.38 3.77 -7.79
C GLN A 63 -4.73 2.34 -8.22
N PRO A 64 -4.99 2.09 -9.52
CA PRO A 64 -5.14 0.74 -10.03
C PRO A 64 -3.93 -0.14 -9.68
N CYS A 65 -4.17 -1.41 -9.36
CA CYS A 65 -3.17 -2.32 -8.79
C CYS A 65 -1.81 -2.36 -9.54
N ILE A 66 -1.83 -2.40 -10.87
CA ILE A 66 -0.60 -2.40 -11.68
C ILE A 66 0.15 -1.07 -11.57
N SER A 67 -0.57 0.05 -11.66
CA SER A 67 0.02 1.39 -11.52
C SER A 67 0.63 1.55 -10.13
N LEU A 68 -0.08 1.13 -9.08
CA LEU A 68 0.43 1.18 -7.71
C LEU A 68 1.70 0.31 -7.55
N ALA A 69 1.70 -0.91 -8.10
CA ALA A 69 2.84 -1.81 -8.01
C ALA A 69 4.11 -1.23 -8.64
N LYS A 70 3.97 -0.50 -9.76
CA LYS A 70 5.08 0.24 -10.38
C LYS A 70 5.46 1.46 -9.57
N SER A 71 4.50 2.26 -9.12
CA SER A 71 4.72 3.47 -8.31
C SER A 71 5.43 3.21 -6.99
N PHE A 72 5.32 2.00 -6.43
CA PHE A 72 6.07 1.57 -5.25
C PHE A 72 7.59 1.43 -5.50
N LEU A 73 8.03 1.12 -6.72
CA LEU A 73 9.45 0.94 -6.99
C LEU A 73 10.21 2.26 -6.79
N GLY A 74 11.28 2.21 -6.00
CA GLY A 74 12.05 3.38 -5.60
C GLY A 74 11.60 4.01 -4.28
N GLN A 75 10.34 3.82 -3.86
CA GLN A 75 9.86 4.38 -2.59
C GLN A 75 10.50 3.69 -1.38
N ILE A 76 10.54 4.40 -0.25
CA ILE A 76 11.19 3.89 0.96
C ILE A 76 10.14 3.37 1.93
N LEU A 77 10.20 2.08 2.24
CA LEU A 77 9.43 1.52 3.34
C LEU A 77 10.20 1.73 4.64
N VAL A 78 9.51 2.27 5.65
CA VAL A 78 10.06 2.53 6.97
C VAL A 78 9.29 1.75 8.03
N HIS A 79 10.02 1.14 8.96
CA HIS A 79 9.45 0.64 10.21
C HIS A 79 10.25 1.17 11.40
N LYS A 80 9.57 1.87 12.30
CA LYS A 80 10.10 2.36 13.57
C LYS A 80 9.82 1.35 14.68
N LEU A 81 10.88 0.82 15.27
CA LEU A 81 10.84 -0.12 16.38
C LEU A 81 10.44 0.59 17.69
N PRO A 82 10.00 -0.15 18.72
CA PRO A 82 9.61 0.42 20.02
C PRO A 82 10.71 1.21 20.73
N ASP A 83 11.98 0.91 20.47
CA ASP A 83 13.14 1.63 21.01
C ASP A 83 13.47 2.92 20.24
N GLY A 84 12.69 3.26 19.20
CA GLY A 84 12.87 4.42 18.35
C GLY A 84 13.75 4.17 17.12
N THR A 85 14.39 3.00 16.99
CA THR A 85 15.22 2.65 15.83
C THR A 85 14.38 2.58 14.57
N GLU A 86 14.78 3.30 13.52
CA GLU A 86 14.14 3.21 12.20
C GLU A 86 14.91 2.27 11.27
N LEU A 87 14.17 1.32 10.70
CA LEU A 87 14.61 0.42 9.66
C LEU A 87 14.07 0.91 8.32
N ARG A 88 14.94 1.18 7.35
CA ARG A 88 14.56 1.75 6.05
C ARG A 88 15.02 0.86 4.92
N GLY A 89 14.13 0.62 3.96
CA GLY A 89 14.45 -0.14 2.75
C GLY A 89 13.74 0.42 1.52
N ARG A 90 14.50 0.67 0.46
CA ARG A 90 13.95 1.05 -0.84
C ARG A 90 13.28 -0.14 -1.48
N ILE A 91 12.05 0.00 -1.97
CA ILE A 91 11.34 -1.08 -2.66
C ILE A 91 11.94 -1.28 -4.04
N VAL A 92 12.38 -2.49 -4.34
CA VAL A 92 13.04 -2.83 -5.61
C VAL A 92 12.33 -3.93 -6.40
N GLU A 93 11.33 -4.59 -5.80
CA GLU A 93 10.54 -5.63 -6.45
C GLU A 93 9.13 -5.72 -5.83
N THR A 94 8.11 -5.77 -6.70
CA THR A 94 6.70 -5.86 -6.35
C THR A 94 5.94 -6.84 -7.26
N GLU A 95 4.79 -7.32 -6.81
CA GLU A 95 3.84 -8.06 -7.65
C GLU A 95 2.42 -7.52 -7.49
N ALA A 96 1.70 -7.41 -8.60
CA ALA A 96 0.29 -7.07 -8.62
C ALA A 96 -0.58 -8.35 -8.55
N TYR A 97 -1.57 -8.32 -7.66
CA TYR A 97 -2.65 -9.30 -7.59
C TYR A 97 -3.97 -8.57 -7.84
N LEU A 98 -4.59 -8.82 -8.99
CA LEU A 98 -5.65 -7.95 -9.51
C LEU A 98 -7.03 -8.17 -8.88
N GLY A 99 -7.15 -9.17 -7.98
CA GLY A 99 -8.45 -9.65 -7.53
C GLY A 99 -9.28 -10.22 -8.67
N GLY A 100 -10.61 -10.25 -8.50
CA GLY A 100 -11.54 -10.69 -9.55
C GLY A 100 -11.12 -12.00 -10.22
N GLU A 101 -10.78 -11.95 -11.50
CA GLU A 101 -10.41 -13.11 -12.31
C GLU A 101 -9.00 -13.66 -12.05
N ASP A 102 -8.16 -12.94 -11.30
CA ASP A 102 -6.77 -13.33 -11.07
C ASP A 102 -6.66 -14.65 -10.32
N ALA A 103 -6.41 -15.72 -11.07
CA ALA A 103 -6.38 -17.07 -10.55
C ALA A 103 -5.22 -17.34 -9.57
N ALA A 104 -4.21 -16.46 -9.54
CA ALA A 104 -3.13 -16.52 -8.57
C ALA A 104 -3.44 -15.78 -7.26
N SER A 105 -4.48 -14.93 -7.23
CA SER A 105 -4.86 -14.10 -6.08
C SER A 105 -5.65 -14.88 -5.02
N HIS A 106 -5.47 -14.51 -3.75
CA HIS A 106 -6.31 -14.99 -2.65
C HIS A 106 -7.78 -14.56 -2.77
N SER A 107 -8.05 -13.50 -3.54
CA SER A 107 -9.39 -12.94 -3.81
C SER A 107 -9.99 -13.41 -5.13
N LYS A 108 -9.43 -14.46 -5.77
CA LYS A 108 -9.95 -15.06 -7.00
C LYS A 108 -11.46 -15.31 -6.90
N GLY A 109 -12.20 -14.90 -7.94
CA GLY A 109 -13.65 -15.01 -8.04
C GLY A 109 -14.40 -14.13 -7.04
N GLY A 110 -13.79 -13.05 -6.53
CA GLY A 110 -14.36 -12.22 -5.49
C GLY A 110 -14.38 -12.88 -4.11
N LYS A 111 -13.60 -13.94 -3.90
CA LYS A 111 -13.61 -14.70 -2.64
C LYS A 111 -13.07 -13.86 -1.49
N GLN A 112 -13.97 -13.44 -0.60
CA GLN A 112 -13.63 -12.77 0.65
C GLN A 112 -13.70 -13.74 1.83
N THR A 113 -12.69 -13.70 2.68
CA THR A 113 -12.55 -14.50 3.91
C THR A 113 -12.03 -13.59 5.02
N SER A 114 -12.15 -14.01 6.27
CA SER A 114 -11.55 -13.27 7.40
C SER A 114 -10.04 -13.07 7.22
N ARG A 115 -9.35 -13.98 6.53
CA ARG A 115 -7.91 -13.89 6.30
C ARG A 115 -7.54 -12.79 5.32
N ASN A 116 -8.27 -12.61 4.23
CA ASN A 116 -7.92 -11.67 3.15
C ASN A 116 -8.79 -10.40 3.16
N ALA A 117 -9.52 -10.14 4.24
CA ALA A 117 -10.41 -8.99 4.38
C ALA A 117 -9.72 -7.66 4.04
N ALA A 118 -8.44 -7.50 4.42
CA ALA A 118 -7.62 -6.34 4.11
C ALA A 118 -7.53 -6.00 2.60
N MET A 119 -7.58 -6.99 1.70
CA MET A 119 -7.56 -6.76 0.24
C MET A 119 -8.85 -6.11 -0.27
N PHE A 120 -9.92 -6.12 0.54
CA PHE A 120 -11.22 -5.49 0.24
C PHE A 120 -11.44 -4.22 1.07
N MET A 121 -10.46 -3.83 1.88
CA MET A 121 -10.46 -2.56 2.60
C MET A 121 -9.89 -1.45 1.72
N LYS A 122 -9.99 -0.20 2.20
CA LYS A 122 -9.53 0.98 1.47
C LYS A 122 -8.07 0.82 0.99
N PRO A 123 -7.71 1.42 -0.16
CA PRO A 123 -6.33 1.42 -0.63
C PRO A 123 -5.36 1.94 0.44
N GLY A 124 -4.18 1.35 0.54
CA GLY A 124 -3.20 1.62 1.60
C GLY A 124 -3.33 0.71 2.82
N THR A 125 -4.39 -0.09 2.92
CA THR A 125 -4.53 -1.07 4.01
C THR A 125 -3.55 -2.23 3.84
N LEU A 126 -2.78 -2.54 4.88
CA LEU A 126 -1.85 -3.66 4.90
C LEU A 126 -2.59 -4.99 4.95
N TYR A 127 -2.24 -5.89 4.04
CA TYR A 127 -2.61 -7.29 4.10
C TYR A 127 -1.38 -8.14 4.44
N VAL A 128 -1.26 -8.54 5.70
CA VAL A 128 -0.16 -9.37 6.20
C VAL A 128 -0.69 -10.75 6.56
N TYR A 129 -0.17 -11.77 5.90
CA TYR A 129 -0.60 -13.16 6.11
C TYR A 129 0.57 -14.11 6.33
N GLN A 130 0.30 -15.18 7.05
CA GLN A 130 1.26 -16.25 7.29
C GLN A 130 1.25 -17.27 6.14
N ILE A 131 2.43 -17.68 5.70
CA ILE A 131 2.67 -18.67 4.65
C ILE A 131 3.62 -19.75 5.18
N TYR A 132 3.38 -21.00 4.77
CA TYR A 132 4.14 -22.17 5.22
C TYR A 132 4.25 -22.33 6.75
N GLY A 133 3.28 -21.80 7.50
CA GLY A 133 3.22 -21.91 8.96
C GLY A 133 4.25 -21.11 9.75
N ILE A 134 5.22 -20.44 9.13
CA ILE A 134 6.30 -19.74 9.85
C ILE A 134 6.71 -18.39 9.26
N TYR A 135 6.29 -18.10 8.02
CA TYR A 135 6.73 -16.90 7.30
C TYR A 135 5.58 -15.94 7.08
N PHE A 136 5.88 -14.67 6.85
CA PHE A 136 4.90 -13.64 6.50
C PHE A 136 5.12 -13.13 5.09
N CYS A 137 4.05 -12.63 4.48
CA CYS A 137 4.08 -11.80 3.28
C CYS A 137 3.30 -10.51 3.57
N MET A 138 3.83 -9.38 3.11
CA MET A 138 3.23 -8.06 3.30
C MET A 138 2.74 -7.53 1.96
N ASN A 139 1.44 -7.25 1.89
CA ASN A 139 0.79 -6.66 0.73
C ASN A 139 0.13 -5.35 1.14
N VAL A 140 -0.18 -4.51 0.16
CA VAL A 140 -0.91 -3.26 0.35
C VAL A 140 -2.12 -3.26 -0.56
N SER A 141 -3.31 -3.05 0.00
CA SER A 141 -4.55 -2.92 -0.77
C SER A 141 -4.43 -1.76 -1.76
N SER A 142 -4.92 -1.98 -2.98
CA SER A 142 -4.92 -0.99 -4.07
C SER A 142 -6.34 -0.60 -4.45
N GLN A 143 -6.53 0.27 -5.44
CA GLN A 143 -7.85 0.46 -6.04
C GLN A 143 -8.31 -0.82 -6.75
N GLY A 144 -9.55 -1.23 -6.47
CA GLY A 144 -10.19 -2.43 -7.01
C GLY A 144 -10.48 -3.48 -5.95
N GLU A 145 -11.65 -4.11 -6.02
CA GLU A 145 -12.07 -5.09 -5.00
C GLU A 145 -11.15 -6.32 -4.96
N GLY A 146 -10.58 -6.57 -3.78
CA GLY A 146 -9.68 -7.69 -3.58
C GLY A 146 -8.32 -7.51 -4.26
N ALA A 147 -7.97 -6.33 -4.77
CA ALA A 147 -6.71 -6.08 -5.45
C ALA A 147 -5.63 -5.59 -4.47
N ALA A 148 -4.42 -6.15 -4.56
CA ALA A 148 -3.33 -5.76 -3.68
C ALA A 148 -1.95 -5.95 -4.34
N VAL A 149 -0.98 -5.17 -3.85
CA VAL A 149 0.41 -5.24 -4.28
C VAL A 149 1.23 -5.96 -3.21
N LEU A 150 1.91 -7.05 -3.56
CA LEU A 150 2.89 -7.71 -2.71
C LEU A 150 4.23 -6.97 -2.78
N LEU A 151 4.81 -6.65 -1.62
CA LEU A 151 6.21 -6.25 -1.54
C LEU A 151 7.08 -7.49 -1.52
N ARG A 152 8.01 -7.61 -2.48
CA ARG A 152 8.86 -8.79 -2.62
C ARG A 152 10.29 -8.57 -2.19
N SER A 153 10.83 -7.39 -2.46
CA SER A 153 12.21 -7.12 -2.09
C SER A 153 12.46 -5.66 -1.81
N LEU A 154 13.40 -5.42 -0.89
CA LEU A 154 13.93 -4.11 -0.57
C LEU A 154 15.45 -4.09 -0.73
N GLU A 155 16.00 -2.95 -1.12
CA GLU A 155 17.39 -2.56 -0.89
C GLU A 155 17.49 -1.91 0.51
N PRO A 156 18.21 -2.53 1.47
CA PRO A 156 18.37 -1.97 2.81
C PRO A 156 19.15 -0.65 2.79
N LEU A 157 18.63 0.37 3.48
CA LEU A 157 19.24 1.71 3.55
C LEU A 157 19.68 2.10 4.96
N GLN A 158 18.90 1.73 5.98
CA GLN A 158 19.18 2.08 7.38
C GLN A 158 18.80 0.93 8.31
N GLY A 159 19.56 0.74 9.39
CA GLY A 159 19.29 -0.30 10.40
C GLY A 159 19.77 -1.70 10.00
N LEU A 160 20.80 -1.79 9.16
CA LEU A 160 21.29 -3.05 8.58
C LEU A 160 21.69 -4.08 9.64
N ASP A 161 22.34 -3.65 10.73
CA ASP A 161 22.75 -4.56 11.80
C ASP A 161 21.54 -5.14 12.55
N THR A 162 20.54 -4.31 12.85
CA THR A 162 19.27 -4.77 13.43
C THR A 162 18.54 -5.73 12.49
N MET A 163 18.45 -5.42 11.19
CA MET A 163 17.89 -6.33 10.19
C MET A 163 18.63 -7.67 10.18
N ARG A 164 19.97 -7.66 10.28
CA ARG A 164 20.81 -8.86 10.30
C ARG A 164 20.59 -9.69 11.55
N GLN A 165 20.45 -9.06 12.71
CA GLN A 165 20.14 -9.72 13.98
C GLN A 165 18.77 -10.40 13.92
N LEU A 166 17.72 -9.66 13.52
CA LEU A 166 16.36 -10.19 13.35
C LEU A 166 16.33 -11.39 12.39
N ARG A 167 17.07 -11.28 11.28
CA ARG A 167 17.19 -12.34 10.27
C ARG A 167 17.97 -13.56 10.74
N SER A 168 18.95 -13.38 11.62
CA SER A 168 19.85 -14.45 12.10
C SER A 168 19.27 -15.21 13.28
N ALA A 169 18.46 -14.57 14.13
CA ALA A 169 17.75 -15.22 15.24
C ALA A 169 16.88 -16.41 14.77
N GLN A 170 16.42 -16.38 13.52
CA GLN A 170 15.61 -17.42 12.91
C GLN A 170 16.43 -18.49 12.14
N ARG A 171 17.76 -18.36 12.07
CA ARG A 171 18.66 -19.29 11.36
C ARG A 171 19.32 -20.24 12.37
N LYS A 172 18.95 -21.53 12.33
CA LYS A 172 19.69 -22.55 13.08
C LYS A 172 21.00 -22.89 12.35
N GLY A 173 22.14 -22.73 13.03
CA GLY A 173 23.42 -23.30 12.60
C GLY A 173 24.20 -22.55 11.50
N SER A 174 23.84 -21.33 11.12
CA SER A 174 24.62 -20.58 10.13
C SER A 174 25.75 -19.76 10.76
N ALA A 175 27.01 -20.19 10.57
CA ALA A 175 28.18 -19.48 11.09
C ALA A 175 28.55 -18.20 10.31
N LYS A 176 28.16 -18.09 9.03
CA LYS A 176 28.50 -16.92 8.21
C LYS A 176 27.45 -15.81 8.33
N PRO A 177 27.86 -14.56 8.58
CA PRO A 177 26.95 -13.42 8.60
C PRO A 177 26.28 -13.28 7.22
N LEU A 178 25.01 -12.87 7.23
CA LEU A 178 24.31 -12.51 5.99
C LEU A 178 25.00 -11.33 5.34
N LYS A 179 25.05 -11.28 4.01
CA LYS A 179 25.42 -10.08 3.26
C LYS A 179 24.21 -9.14 3.17
N ASP A 180 24.45 -7.85 2.94
CA ASP A 180 23.38 -6.84 2.98
C ASP A 180 22.28 -7.09 1.95
N TRP A 181 22.67 -7.43 0.72
CA TRP A 181 21.73 -7.80 -0.34
C TRP A 181 20.89 -9.05 -0.03
N GLN A 182 21.25 -9.84 0.99
CA GLN A 182 20.50 -11.02 1.43
C GLN A 182 19.47 -10.72 2.52
N LEU A 183 19.48 -9.52 3.10
CA LEU A 183 18.62 -9.16 4.23
C LEU A 183 17.14 -9.12 3.81
N CYS A 184 16.86 -8.49 2.67
CA CYS A 184 15.50 -8.19 2.21
C CYS A 184 15.15 -8.78 0.83
N ASN A 185 16.00 -9.63 0.24
CA ASN A 185 15.78 -10.23 -1.10
C ASN A 185 14.76 -11.39 -1.12
N GLY A 186 13.54 -11.11 -0.67
CA GLY A 186 12.40 -12.02 -0.71
C GLY A 186 11.27 -11.54 0.20
N PRO A 187 10.00 -11.89 -0.11
CA PRO A 187 8.83 -11.31 0.55
C PRO A 187 8.79 -11.62 2.05
N SER A 188 9.16 -12.84 2.42
CA SER A 188 9.29 -13.22 3.83
C SER A 188 10.62 -12.79 4.45
N LYS A 189 11.60 -12.41 3.63
CA LYS A 189 12.87 -11.90 4.12
C LYS A 189 12.76 -10.48 4.60
N LEU A 190 12.18 -9.58 3.79
CA LEU A 190 11.91 -8.21 4.20
C LEU A 190 10.99 -8.16 5.43
N CYS A 191 9.98 -9.04 5.54
CA CYS A 191 9.13 -9.04 6.74
C CYS A 191 9.94 -9.34 8.00
N GLN A 192 10.86 -10.31 7.96
CA GLN A 192 11.70 -10.62 9.12
C GLN A 192 12.74 -9.54 9.39
N ALA A 193 13.40 -9.03 8.36
CA ALA A 193 14.38 -7.95 8.49
C ALA A 193 13.77 -6.68 9.09
N LEU A 194 12.51 -6.39 8.75
CA LEU A 194 11.75 -5.27 9.29
C LEU A 194 10.86 -5.66 10.48
N ALA A 195 11.00 -6.83 11.10
CA ALA A 195 10.12 -7.26 12.21
C ALA A 195 8.59 -7.17 11.96
N ILE A 196 8.15 -7.20 10.69
CA ILE A 196 6.75 -7.22 10.29
C ILE A 196 6.16 -8.62 10.51
N ASN A 197 5.04 -8.66 11.23
CA ASN A 197 4.31 -9.87 11.56
C ASN A 197 2.80 -9.64 11.47
N LYS A 198 1.99 -10.62 11.90
CA LYS A 198 0.52 -10.56 11.78
C LYS A 198 -0.13 -9.36 12.48
N SER A 199 0.49 -8.76 13.50
CA SER A 199 -0.04 -7.56 14.17
C SER A 199 -0.13 -6.33 13.26
N PHE A 200 0.52 -6.37 12.09
CA PHE A 200 0.45 -5.31 11.08
C PHE A 200 -0.69 -5.48 10.08
N ASP A 201 -1.39 -6.62 10.09
CA ASP A 201 -2.53 -6.82 9.21
C ASP A 201 -3.65 -5.81 9.52
N GLN A 202 -4.28 -5.30 8.46
CA GLN A 202 -5.35 -4.30 8.49
C GLN A 202 -4.94 -2.91 9.00
N LYS A 203 -3.66 -2.68 9.27
CA LYS A 203 -3.14 -1.32 9.54
C LYS A 203 -3.17 -0.46 8.29
N ASP A 204 -3.28 0.85 8.49
CA ASP A 204 -3.32 1.84 7.42
C ASP A 204 -1.93 2.45 7.18
N LEU A 205 -1.31 2.11 6.06
CA LEU A 205 0.06 2.55 5.75
C LEU A 205 0.17 4.08 5.55
N ALA A 206 -0.95 4.77 5.28
CA ALA A 206 -0.97 6.23 5.12
C ALA A 206 -1.02 6.99 6.46
N HIS A 207 -1.33 6.32 7.58
CA HIS A 207 -1.53 6.98 8.88
C HIS A 207 -0.94 6.24 10.08
N ASP A 208 -0.35 5.05 9.90
CA ASP A 208 0.30 4.33 11.00
C ASP A 208 1.63 5.00 11.38
N THR A 209 1.90 5.03 12.69
CA THR A 209 3.08 5.71 13.26
C THR A 209 4.29 4.79 13.39
N ALA A 210 4.11 3.48 13.27
CA ALA A 210 5.19 2.51 13.32
C ALA A 210 5.66 2.17 11.90
N VAL A 211 4.75 2.02 10.93
CA VAL A 211 5.11 1.68 9.54
C VAL A 211 4.52 2.67 8.55
N TRP A 212 5.36 3.20 7.67
CA TRP A 212 4.96 4.14 6.63
C TRP A 212 5.82 4.01 5.37
N MET A 213 5.42 4.70 4.30
CA MET A 213 6.20 4.80 3.07
C MET A 213 6.55 6.25 2.80
N GLU A 214 7.78 6.52 2.35
CA GLU A 214 8.27 7.86 2.01
C GLU A 214 8.57 7.98 0.51
N PRO A 215 8.36 9.16 -0.11
CA PRO A 215 8.77 9.40 -1.48
C PRO A 215 10.30 9.37 -1.57
N SER A 216 10.81 8.71 -2.61
CA SER A 216 12.23 8.85 -2.97
C SER A 216 12.41 9.89 -4.06
N SER A 217 13.44 10.74 -3.92
CA SER A 217 13.90 11.63 -4.99
C SER A 217 14.52 10.87 -6.16
N GLU A 218 14.78 9.57 -6.00
CA GLU A 218 15.42 8.68 -6.99
C GLU A 218 14.45 7.62 -7.51
N ALA A 219 13.23 8.03 -7.87
CA ALA A 219 12.30 7.12 -8.54
C ALA A 219 12.93 6.61 -9.85
N PRO A 220 13.00 5.30 -10.09
CA PRO A 220 13.55 4.76 -11.34
C PRO A 220 12.70 5.23 -12.53
N GLY A 221 13.35 5.68 -13.61
CA GLY A 221 12.67 5.93 -14.88
C GLY A 221 12.04 4.66 -15.43
N GLU A 222 11.02 4.77 -16.28
CA GLU A 222 10.28 3.62 -16.79
C GLU A 222 11.17 2.58 -17.50
N GLN A 223 12.24 3.03 -18.18
CA GLN A 223 13.21 2.17 -18.86
C GLN A 223 14.03 1.29 -17.90
N ALA A 224 14.11 1.68 -16.62
CA ALA A 224 14.78 0.89 -15.59
C ALA A 224 13.88 -0.22 -15.02
N LEU A 225 12.61 -0.32 -15.43
CA LEU A 225 11.66 -1.29 -14.89
C LEU A 225 11.54 -2.54 -15.75
N VAL A 226 11.77 -3.70 -15.14
CA VAL A 226 11.51 -5.00 -15.74
C VAL A 226 10.10 -5.45 -15.39
N THR A 227 9.35 -5.90 -16.40
CA THR A 227 7.98 -6.41 -16.26
C THR A 227 7.97 -7.89 -16.62
N ALA A 228 7.78 -8.77 -15.63
CA ALA A 228 7.98 -10.21 -15.74
C ALA A 228 6.84 -11.03 -15.12
N ALA A 229 6.85 -12.35 -15.34
CA ALA A 229 5.93 -13.27 -14.67
C ALA A 229 6.18 -13.32 -13.15
N ARG A 230 5.12 -13.54 -12.38
CA ARG A 230 5.15 -13.63 -10.91
C ARG A 230 5.81 -14.92 -10.42
N ILE A 231 6.32 -14.91 -9.19
CA ILE A 231 7.08 -16.01 -8.61
C ILE A 231 6.19 -16.85 -7.70
N GLY A 232 6.24 -18.18 -7.87
CA GLY A 232 5.55 -19.12 -6.98
C GLY A 232 4.04 -19.23 -7.22
N VAL A 233 3.57 -18.86 -8.41
CA VAL A 233 2.14 -18.84 -8.78
C VAL A 233 1.76 -19.86 -9.86
N SER A 234 2.50 -20.97 -9.98
CA SER A 234 2.26 -22.00 -11.01
C SER A 234 0.85 -22.59 -10.97
N TYR A 235 0.19 -22.59 -9.81
CA TYR A 235 -1.21 -22.99 -9.62
C TYR A 235 -2.22 -22.04 -10.29
N GLY A 236 -1.80 -20.87 -10.76
CA GLY A 236 -2.67 -19.85 -11.37
C GLY A 236 -3.04 -20.12 -12.83
N GLY A 237 -2.60 -21.21 -13.44
CA GLY A 237 -2.86 -21.50 -14.85
C GLY A 237 -2.31 -20.40 -15.76
N GLU A 238 -3.14 -19.86 -16.66
CA GLU A 238 -2.76 -18.76 -17.56
C GLU A 238 -2.28 -17.50 -16.81
N TRP A 239 -2.79 -17.26 -15.60
CA TRP A 239 -2.39 -16.13 -14.76
C TRP A 239 -0.96 -16.25 -14.22
N ALA A 240 -0.36 -17.44 -14.28
CA ALA A 240 1.03 -17.65 -13.88
C ALA A 240 2.02 -16.99 -14.84
N GLN A 241 1.66 -16.87 -16.13
CA GLN A 241 2.52 -16.29 -17.17
C GLN A 241 2.29 -14.79 -17.39
N LYS A 242 1.23 -14.22 -16.79
CA LYS A 242 0.93 -12.79 -16.94
C LYS A 242 2.06 -11.93 -16.34
N PRO A 243 2.46 -10.84 -17.02
CA PRO A 243 3.60 -10.03 -16.62
C PRO A 243 3.18 -9.02 -15.51
N LEU A 244 2.92 -9.55 -14.32
CA LEU A 244 2.40 -8.83 -13.16
C LEU A 244 3.41 -8.70 -12.03
N ARG A 245 4.70 -8.91 -12.32
CA ARG A 245 5.83 -8.66 -11.42
C ARG A 245 6.69 -7.55 -11.99
N PHE A 246 7.09 -6.62 -11.12
CA PHE A 246 7.86 -5.44 -11.51
C PHE A 246 9.09 -5.32 -10.63
N TYR A 247 10.25 -5.01 -11.22
CA TYR A 247 11.47 -4.80 -10.45
C TYR A 247 12.46 -3.88 -11.16
N ILE A 248 13.41 -3.34 -10.38
CA ILE A 248 14.44 -2.42 -10.89
C ILE A 248 15.57 -3.23 -11.53
N ARG A 249 15.80 -3.04 -12.83
CA ARG A 249 16.84 -3.71 -13.64
C ARG A 249 18.22 -3.55 -12.98
N GLY A 250 18.98 -4.64 -12.90
CA GLY A 250 20.36 -4.61 -12.39
C GLY A 250 20.52 -4.43 -10.87
N ASN A 251 19.43 -4.20 -10.11
CA ASN A 251 19.53 -4.07 -8.66
C ASN A 251 19.81 -5.43 -7.99
N LYS A 252 20.91 -5.51 -7.23
CA LYS A 252 21.41 -6.75 -6.59
C LYS A 252 20.47 -7.31 -5.52
N CYS A 253 19.54 -6.50 -5.01
CA CYS A 253 18.59 -6.91 -3.98
C CYS A 253 17.33 -7.55 -4.58
N VAL A 254 17.09 -7.51 -5.90
CA VAL A 254 15.98 -8.23 -6.52
C VAL A 254 16.04 -9.72 -6.17
N SER A 255 14.90 -10.30 -5.78
CA SER A 255 14.88 -11.66 -5.24
C SER A 255 15.12 -12.74 -6.31
N VAL A 256 14.53 -12.59 -7.49
CA VAL A 256 14.74 -13.47 -8.65
C VAL A 256 14.79 -12.64 -9.93
N VAL A 257 15.92 -12.68 -10.62
CA VAL A 257 16.11 -11.97 -11.89
C VAL A 257 15.58 -12.80 -13.06
N ASP A 258 14.77 -12.20 -13.93
CA ASP A 258 14.36 -12.79 -15.20
C ASP A 258 15.29 -12.33 -16.33
N LYS A 259 16.40 -13.06 -16.49
CA LYS A 259 17.44 -12.73 -17.49
C LYS A 259 16.92 -12.78 -18.92
N LYS A 260 15.85 -13.53 -19.21
CA LYS A 260 15.28 -13.61 -20.55
C LYS A 260 14.55 -12.31 -20.86
N VAL A 261 13.64 -11.90 -19.97
CA VAL A 261 12.90 -10.65 -20.10
C VAL A 261 13.83 -9.44 -20.16
N GLU A 262 14.88 -9.40 -19.32
CA GLU A 262 15.86 -8.29 -19.38
C GLU A 262 16.54 -8.16 -20.74
N ARG A 263 16.93 -9.28 -21.37
CA ARG A 263 17.53 -9.25 -22.72
C ARG A 263 16.54 -8.83 -23.79
N GLU A 264 15.30 -9.30 -23.70
CA GLU A 264 14.24 -8.94 -24.65
C GLU A 264 13.90 -7.45 -24.57
N GLN A 265 13.80 -6.87 -23.37
CA GLN A 265 13.58 -5.44 -23.21
C GLN A 265 14.77 -4.60 -23.70
N ALA A 266 16.01 -5.03 -23.44
CA ALA A 266 17.21 -4.32 -23.88
C ALA A 266 17.42 -4.31 -25.41
N THR A 267 16.71 -5.16 -26.15
CA THR A 267 16.74 -5.20 -27.64
C THR A 267 15.59 -4.42 -28.27
N ALA A 268 14.61 -4.00 -27.48
CA ALA A 268 13.48 -3.19 -27.93
C ALA A 268 13.67 -1.68 -27.68
N GLU A 269 14.71 -1.31 -26.95
CA GLU A 269 15.22 0.07 -26.73
C GLU A 269 16.21 0.45 -27.84
#